data_AF-A0A5B7C7I8-F1
#
_entry.id   AF-A0A5B7C7I8-F1
#
_cell.length_a   1.000
_cell.length_b   1.000
_cell.length_c   1.000
_cell.angle_alpha   90.00
_cell.angle_beta   90.00
_cell.angle_gamma   90.00
#
_symmetry.space_group_name_H-M   'P 1'
#
loop_
_entity.id
_entity.type
_entity.pdbx_description
1 polymer ?
#
loop_
_entity_poly.entity_id
_entity_poly.type
_entity_poly.pdbx_seq_one_letter_code
_entity_poly.pdbx_strand_id
1 'polypeptide(L)'
;YDKIIFIDADLIVLKNIDEFFVYPQLSAVGNDKFLFNSGVMLVEPSKCTFKTLMEKRFTVASYNGGDQGFLNEVFTWWHRWPSRLNHLKIFKRVDDDDHEVGEDVHTIHYLGLKPWMCYEDYDCNWDTLNHHVFASDSAHRRWWQVYEAMPKRLRQYCALTKTMDARIRKWRGKAKEAGLPDKHWKIKVKDPRRHCLL
;
A
#
# COMPACT_ATOMS: atom_id res chain seq x y z
N TYR A 1 -15.91 -9.80 18.10
CA TYR A 1 -14.60 -10.36 17.73
C TYR A 1 -13.69 -10.25 18.93
N ASP A 2 -13.01 -11.32 19.30
CA ASP A 2 -12.05 -11.29 20.41
C ASP A 2 -10.70 -10.71 19.96
N LYS A 3 -10.28 -11.05 18.74
CA LYS A 3 -9.14 -10.45 18.02
C LYS A 3 -9.54 -10.12 16.59
N ILE A 4 -8.94 -9.08 16.02
CA ILE A 4 -9.02 -8.75 14.59
C ILE A 4 -7.64 -8.37 14.08
N ILE A 5 -7.37 -8.64 12.80
CA ILE A 5 -6.24 -8.05 12.08
C ILE A 5 -6.81 -6.87 11.26
N PHE A 6 -6.44 -5.66 11.66
CA PHE A 6 -6.67 -4.45 10.87
C PHE A 6 -5.70 -4.44 9.68
N ILE A 7 -6.19 -4.05 8.51
CA ILE A 7 -5.42 -3.99 7.26
C ILE A 7 -5.83 -2.70 6.53
N ASP A 8 -4.85 -1.88 6.13
CA ASP A 8 -5.10 -0.71 5.30
C ASP A 8 -5.62 -1.11 3.90
N ALA A 9 -6.45 -0.25 3.31
CA ALA A 9 -7.09 -0.51 2.02
C ALA A 9 -6.10 -0.54 0.83
N ASP A 10 -4.87 -0.08 1.02
CA ASP A 10 -3.78 -0.10 0.06
C ASP A 10 -2.77 -1.22 0.31
N LEU A 11 -3.21 -2.29 0.98
CA LEU A 11 -2.46 -3.52 1.18
C LEU A 11 -3.21 -4.71 0.56
N ILE A 12 -2.47 -5.64 -0.06
CA ILE A 12 -3.02 -6.93 -0.51
C ILE A 12 -2.39 -8.09 0.25
N VAL A 13 -3.20 -9.09 0.57
CA VAL A 13 -2.76 -10.33 1.22
C VAL A 13 -2.54 -11.40 0.15
N LEU A 14 -1.32 -11.93 0.08
CA LEU A 14 -0.89 -12.92 -0.92
C LEU A 14 -0.78 -14.34 -0.34
N LYS A 15 -0.54 -14.47 0.96
CA LYS A 15 -0.46 -15.74 1.69
C LYS A 15 -1.36 -15.69 2.91
N ASN A 16 -1.81 -16.85 3.39
CA ASN A 16 -2.60 -16.92 4.62
C ASN A 16 -1.81 -16.30 5.80
N ILE A 17 -2.50 -15.52 6.63
CA ILE A 17 -1.91 -14.85 7.80
C ILE A 17 -2.66 -15.22 9.10
N ASP A 18 -3.47 -16.27 9.08
CA ASP A 18 -4.32 -16.64 10.22
C ASP A 18 -3.49 -17.18 11.39
N GLU A 19 -2.31 -17.75 11.12
CA GLU A 19 -1.37 -18.19 12.17
C GLU A 19 -0.98 -17.05 13.13
N PHE A 20 -1.08 -15.80 12.69
CA PHE A 20 -0.71 -14.63 13.50
C PHE A 20 -1.78 -14.22 14.52
N PHE A 21 -2.97 -14.84 14.54
CA PHE A 21 -3.95 -14.62 15.60
C PHE A 21 -3.50 -15.12 16.99
N VAL A 22 -2.42 -15.91 17.06
CA VAL A 22 -1.82 -16.35 18.33
C VAL A 22 -1.24 -15.20 19.15
N TYR A 23 -0.82 -14.10 18.50
CA TYR A 23 -0.18 -12.98 19.17
C TYR A 23 -1.18 -12.06 19.91
N PRO A 24 -0.78 -11.33 20.96
CA PRO A 24 -1.66 -10.43 21.71
C PRO A 24 -1.72 -9.02 21.09
N GLN A 25 -2.66 -8.19 21.54
CA GLN A 25 -2.62 -6.75 21.25
C GLN A 25 -1.43 -6.06 21.98
N LEU A 26 -0.73 -5.09 21.38
CA LEU A 26 -0.72 -4.72 19.97
C LEU A 26 0.39 -5.51 19.28
N SER A 27 0.08 -6.20 18.18
CA SER A 27 1.11 -6.81 17.33
C SER A 27 1.10 -6.18 15.94
N ALA A 28 2.28 -5.81 15.43
CA ALA A 28 2.40 -5.10 14.17
C ALA A 28 3.80 -5.29 13.58
N VAL A 29 3.99 -4.87 12.33
CA VAL A 29 5.31 -4.87 11.69
C VAL A 29 6.03 -3.56 11.98
N GLY A 30 7.32 -3.65 12.32
CA GLY A 30 8.15 -2.48 12.57
C GLY A 30 8.44 -1.66 11.33
N ASN A 31 8.27 -0.34 11.43
CA ASN A 31 8.81 0.62 10.46
C ASN A 31 10.30 0.90 10.73
N ASP A 32 10.69 0.92 12.02
CA ASP A 32 12.08 0.98 12.47
C ASP A 32 12.28 0.16 13.78
N LYS A 33 13.34 0.48 14.54
CA LYS A 33 13.66 -0.20 15.82
C LYS A 33 12.63 0.04 16.92
N PHE A 34 11.93 1.17 16.92
CA PHE A 34 11.04 1.58 18.00
C PHE A 34 9.59 1.75 17.53
N LEU A 35 9.39 2.12 16.27
CA LEU A 35 8.08 2.44 15.72
C LEU A 35 7.53 1.31 14.86
N PHE A 36 6.23 1.02 15.00
CA PHE A 36 5.49 0.13 14.12
C PHE A 36 4.81 0.90 12.98
N ASN A 37 4.53 0.20 11.88
CA ASN A 37 3.66 0.66 10.82
C ASN A 37 2.22 0.22 11.11
N SER A 38 1.27 1.15 11.03
CA SER A 38 -0.14 0.90 11.39
C SER A 38 -0.97 0.25 10.28
N GLY A 39 -0.39 0.02 9.09
CA GLY A 39 -1.15 -0.54 7.97
C GLY A 39 -1.49 -2.01 8.08
N VAL A 40 -0.88 -2.73 9.03
CA VAL A 40 -1.35 -4.06 9.44
C VAL A 40 -1.07 -4.29 10.92
N MET A 41 -2.12 -4.55 11.69
CA MET A 41 -2.03 -4.67 13.14
C MET A 41 -3.03 -5.69 13.67
N LEU A 42 -2.62 -6.52 14.62
CA LEU A 42 -3.55 -7.29 15.46
C LEU A 42 -3.96 -6.46 16.67
N VAL A 43 -5.27 -6.31 16.83
CA VAL A 43 -5.91 -5.61 17.95
C VAL A 43 -6.99 -6.49 18.58
N GLU A 44 -7.26 -6.22 19.85
CA GLU A 44 -8.29 -6.86 20.67
C GLU A 44 -9.39 -5.82 20.92
N PRO A 45 -10.51 -5.88 20.17
CA PRO A 45 -11.55 -4.86 20.24
C PRO A 45 -12.08 -4.67 21.66
N SER A 46 -11.92 -3.46 22.21
CA SER A 46 -12.35 -3.10 23.56
C SER A 46 -12.98 -1.72 23.59
N LYS A 47 -14.18 -1.61 24.16
CA LYS A 47 -14.86 -0.32 24.38
C LYS A 47 -14.01 0.61 25.24
N CYS A 48 -13.30 0.06 26.22
CA CYS A 48 -12.42 0.84 27.10
C CYS A 48 -11.26 1.43 26.30
N THR A 49 -10.52 0.59 25.55
CA THR A 49 -9.41 1.04 24.71
C THR A 49 -9.86 2.08 23.68
N PHE A 50 -10.99 1.85 23.00
CA PHE A 50 -11.56 2.81 22.06
C PHE A 50 -11.85 4.16 22.74
N LYS A 51 -12.52 4.17 23.90
CA LYS A 51 -12.80 5.40 24.64
C LYS A 51 -11.51 6.14 25.02
N THR A 52 -10.51 5.42 25.52
CA THR A 52 -9.20 5.99 25.86
C THR A 52 -8.49 6.60 24.65
N LEU A 53 -8.49 5.92 23.49
CA LEU A 53 -7.93 6.47 22.26
C LEU A 53 -8.68 7.74 21.83
N MET A 54 -10.01 7.72 21.90
CA MET A 54 -10.84 8.87 21.54
C MET A 54 -10.65 10.06 22.49
N GLU A 55 -10.37 9.84 23.77
CA GLU A 55 -10.02 10.90 24.72
C GLU A 55 -8.62 11.46 24.46
N LYS A 56 -7.63 10.58 24.22
CA LYS A 56 -6.25 10.96 23.94
C LYS A 56 -6.05 11.70 22.63
N ARG A 57 -6.94 11.55 21.64
CA ARG A 57 -6.80 12.21 20.32
C ARG A 57 -6.67 13.74 20.39
N PHE A 58 -7.13 14.36 21.49
CA PHE A 58 -7.06 15.81 21.69
C PHE A 58 -5.82 16.27 22.45
N THR A 59 -5.13 15.35 23.15
CA THR A 59 -4.02 15.68 24.07
C THR A 59 -2.70 15.08 23.63
N VAL A 60 -2.72 13.98 22.89
CA VAL A 60 -1.54 13.32 22.34
C VAL A 60 -1.40 13.73 20.88
N ALA A 61 -0.31 14.44 20.57
CA ALA A 61 0.01 14.84 19.22
C ALA A 61 0.58 13.65 18.43
N SER A 62 0.10 13.44 17.20
CA SER A 62 0.72 12.50 16.27
C SER A 62 2.00 13.10 15.70
N TYR A 63 3.15 12.43 15.87
CA TYR A 63 4.43 12.93 15.36
C TYR A 63 4.46 13.08 13.83
N ASN A 64 3.58 12.39 13.09
CA ASN A 64 3.47 12.48 11.63
C ASN A 64 2.11 12.99 11.15
N GLY A 65 1.23 13.43 12.06
CA GLY A 65 -0.12 13.90 11.75
C GLY A 65 -1.14 12.82 11.38
N GLY A 66 -0.73 11.55 11.26
CA GLY A 66 -1.59 10.42 10.90
C GLY A 66 -1.91 9.50 12.09
N ASP A 67 -2.66 8.43 11.81
CA ASP A 67 -2.98 7.38 12.78
C ASP A 67 -1.71 6.66 13.26
N GLN A 68 -0.75 6.36 12.38
CA GLN A 68 0.49 5.68 12.77
C GLN A 68 1.21 6.43 13.89
N GLY A 69 1.34 7.75 13.76
CA GLY A 69 2.04 8.55 14.76
C GLY A 69 1.27 8.58 16.07
N PHE A 70 -0.04 8.80 16.02
CA PHE A 70 -0.89 8.77 17.21
C PHE A 70 -0.83 7.42 17.94
N LEU A 71 -0.95 6.32 17.19
CA LEU A 71 -0.95 4.98 17.77
C LEU A 71 0.40 4.60 18.38
N ASN A 72 1.53 5.01 17.77
CA ASN A 72 2.85 4.78 18.36
C ASN A 72 3.07 5.57 19.65
N GLU A 73 2.48 6.77 19.79
CA GLU A 73 2.51 7.53 21.05
C GLU A 73 1.63 6.91 22.15
N VAL A 74 0.51 6.27 21.77
CA VAL A 74 -0.38 5.63 22.76
C VAL A 74 0.08 4.22 23.13
N PHE A 75 0.57 3.43 22.16
CA PHE A 75 1.03 2.06 22.33
C PHE A 75 2.55 2.00 22.32
N THR A 76 3.17 2.37 23.44
CA THR A 76 4.64 2.34 23.59
C THR A 76 5.21 0.93 23.73
N TRP A 77 4.38 -0.06 24.07
CA TRP A 77 4.71 -1.48 24.13
C TRP A 77 3.91 -2.24 23.08
N TRP A 78 4.60 -2.97 22.22
CA TRP A 78 4.00 -3.74 21.13
C TRP A 78 4.88 -4.96 20.78
N HIS A 79 4.26 -5.95 20.15
CA HIS A 79 4.92 -7.18 19.73
C HIS A 79 5.31 -7.09 18.25
N ARG A 80 6.59 -7.34 17.97
CA ARG A 80 7.14 -7.23 16.62
C ARG A 80 6.83 -8.46 15.79
N TRP A 81 6.11 -8.24 14.69
CA TRP A 81 5.89 -9.23 13.65
C TRP A 81 7.00 -9.27 12.59
N PRO A 82 7.13 -10.39 11.86
CA PRO A 82 8.02 -10.50 10.71
C PRO A 82 7.74 -9.42 9.64
N SER A 83 8.80 -8.87 9.03
CA SER A 83 8.68 -7.83 8.00
C SER A 83 7.86 -8.25 6.77
N ARG A 84 7.86 -9.55 6.43
CA ARG A 84 7.08 -10.13 5.34
C ARG A 84 5.56 -9.94 5.46
N LEU A 85 5.05 -9.61 6.66
CA LEU A 85 3.64 -9.31 6.91
C LEU A 85 3.24 -7.89 6.54
N ASN A 86 4.18 -7.00 6.30
CA ASN A 86 3.94 -5.63 5.85
C ASN A 86 5.08 -5.20 4.93
N HIS A 87 5.18 -5.85 3.76
CA HIS A 87 6.21 -5.50 2.80
C HIS A 87 5.85 -4.18 2.12
N LEU A 88 6.53 -3.10 2.51
CA LEU A 88 6.35 -1.78 1.92
C LEU A 88 6.90 -1.77 0.49
N LYS A 89 6.09 -1.34 -0.48
CA LYS A 89 6.51 -1.09 -1.87
C LYS A 89 7.40 0.15 -1.93
N ILE A 90 8.65 0.01 -1.49
CA ILE A 90 9.64 1.09 -1.45
C ILE A 90 11.06 0.57 -1.71
N PHE A 91 11.71 1.16 -2.69
CA PHE A 91 13.00 0.76 -3.22
C PHE A 91 13.96 1.93 -3.07
N LYS A 92 14.77 1.88 -2.00
CA LYS A 92 15.72 2.95 -1.62
C LYS A 92 17.18 2.52 -1.78
N ARG A 93 17.43 1.25 -2.06
CA ARG A 93 18.78 0.71 -2.14
C ARG A 93 19.29 0.86 -3.57
N VAL A 94 20.57 1.17 -3.71
CA VAL A 94 21.22 1.45 -4.99
C VAL A 94 21.35 0.19 -5.85
N ASP A 95 21.21 -0.99 -5.25
CA ASP A 95 21.32 -2.31 -5.90
C ASP A 95 19.98 -2.93 -6.30
N ASP A 96 18.87 -2.18 -6.18
CA ASP A 96 17.52 -2.65 -6.49
C ASP A 96 17.05 -2.08 -7.84
N ASP A 97 17.86 -2.19 -8.89
CA ASP A 97 17.57 -1.51 -10.17
C ASP A 97 16.25 -1.97 -10.82
N ASP A 98 15.82 -3.21 -10.56
CA ASP A 98 14.62 -3.79 -11.15
C ASP A 98 13.34 -3.56 -10.31
N HIS A 99 13.47 -3.03 -9.09
CA HIS A 99 12.36 -2.83 -8.13
C HIS A 99 11.45 -4.07 -8.00
N GLU A 100 12.06 -5.24 -7.82
CA GLU A 100 11.37 -6.53 -7.77
C GLU A 100 10.90 -6.87 -6.35
N VAL A 101 9.68 -7.41 -6.23
CA VAL A 101 9.17 -7.88 -4.93
C VAL A 101 9.41 -9.38 -4.81
N GLY A 102 10.12 -9.79 -3.76
CA GLY A 102 10.39 -11.21 -3.51
C GLY A 102 9.14 -12.09 -3.41
N GLU A 103 9.27 -13.38 -3.71
CA GLU A 103 8.18 -14.37 -3.66
C GLU A 103 7.78 -14.75 -2.22
N ASP A 104 8.63 -14.48 -1.23
CA ASP A 104 8.35 -14.82 0.18
C ASP A 104 7.73 -13.69 1.01
N VAL A 105 6.91 -12.84 0.37
CA VAL A 105 6.11 -11.84 1.08
C VAL A 105 4.69 -12.37 1.34
N HIS A 106 4.12 -12.05 2.49
CA HIS A 106 2.74 -12.43 2.84
C HIS A 106 1.75 -11.36 2.41
N THR A 107 2.19 -10.11 2.43
CA THR A 107 1.42 -8.95 2.00
C THR A 107 2.30 -8.00 1.19
N ILE A 108 1.66 -7.10 0.44
CA ILE A 108 2.32 -5.94 -0.17
C ILE A 108 1.53 -4.70 0.22
N HIS A 109 2.20 -3.72 0.79
CA HIS A 109 1.64 -2.42 1.18
C HIS A 109 2.11 -1.36 0.18
N TYR A 110 1.17 -0.84 -0.61
CA TYR A 110 1.46 0.01 -1.77
C TYR A 110 1.69 1.46 -1.35
N LEU A 111 2.93 1.93 -1.34
CA LEU A 111 3.26 3.35 -1.20
C LEU A 111 3.26 4.06 -2.57
N GLY A 112 3.27 5.40 -2.56
CA GLY A 112 3.18 6.22 -3.78
C GLY A 112 1.79 6.19 -4.43
N LEU A 113 1.74 6.25 -5.76
CA LEU A 113 0.50 6.05 -6.50
C LEU A 113 0.04 4.60 -6.38
N LYS A 114 -1.24 4.41 -6.06
CA LYS A 114 -1.85 3.10 -5.89
C LYS A 114 -2.06 2.39 -7.25
N PRO A 115 -2.08 1.05 -7.31
CA PRO A 115 -2.19 0.34 -8.60
C PRO A 115 -3.45 0.68 -9.41
N TRP A 116 -4.61 0.80 -8.74
CA TRP A 116 -5.88 1.17 -9.40
C TRP A 116 -5.86 2.59 -9.99
N MET A 117 -4.91 3.42 -9.58
CA MET A 117 -4.70 4.78 -10.04
C MET A 117 -3.82 4.90 -11.30
N CYS A 118 -3.23 3.78 -11.73
CA CYS A 118 -2.43 3.65 -12.93
C CYS A 118 -3.19 2.82 -13.97
N TYR A 119 -2.69 2.76 -15.21
CA TYR A 119 -3.19 1.76 -16.17
C TYR A 119 -2.78 0.36 -15.72
N GLU A 120 -3.55 -0.65 -16.09
CA GLU A 120 -3.23 -2.05 -15.83
C GLU A 120 -1.84 -2.46 -16.35
N ASP A 121 -1.43 -1.86 -17.47
CA ASP A 121 -0.26 -2.28 -18.23
C ASP A 121 1.10 -2.07 -17.51
N TYR A 122 1.21 -1.10 -16.60
CA TYR A 122 2.46 -0.80 -15.87
C TYR A 122 2.24 0.11 -14.65
N ASP A 123 3.21 0.16 -13.73
CA ASP A 123 3.18 1.08 -12.59
C ASP A 123 3.47 2.52 -13.03
N CYS A 124 2.46 3.38 -13.01
CA CYS A 124 2.61 4.79 -13.39
C CYS A 124 3.46 5.62 -12.42
N ASN A 125 3.92 5.06 -11.29
CA ASN A 125 4.99 5.69 -10.50
C ASN A 125 6.28 5.87 -11.33
N TRP A 126 6.52 5.05 -12.36
CA TRP A 126 7.64 5.21 -13.30
C TRP A 126 7.57 6.51 -14.13
N ASP A 127 6.41 7.13 -14.27
CA ASP A 127 6.27 8.36 -15.06
C ASP A 127 6.86 9.61 -14.34
N THR A 128 7.29 9.48 -13.07
CA THR A 128 7.83 10.61 -12.29
C THR A 128 9.06 10.18 -11.49
N LEU A 129 10.21 10.83 -11.70
CA LEU A 129 11.48 10.52 -11.01
C LEU A 129 11.33 10.49 -9.48
N ASN A 130 10.62 11.44 -8.88
CA ASN A 130 10.39 11.50 -7.44
C ASN A 130 9.55 10.31 -6.90
N HIS A 131 8.85 9.60 -7.77
CA HIS A 131 8.05 8.42 -7.41
C HIS A 131 8.74 7.10 -7.77
N HIS A 132 9.91 7.12 -8.42
CA HIS A 132 10.63 5.90 -8.79
C HIS A 132 10.91 5.01 -7.60
N VAL A 133 11.21 5.60 -6.42
CA VAL A 133 11.39 4.84 -5.17
C VAL A 133 10.15 4.03 -4.74
N PHE A 134 8.98 4.24 -5.35
CA PHE A 134 7.76 3.48 -5.11
C PHE A 134 7.30 2.70 -6.36
N ALA A 135 8.03 2.75 -7.46
CA ALA A 135 7.62 2.14 -8.71
C ALA A 135 8.01 0.67 -8.75
N SER A 136 7.09 -0.23 -9.09
CA SER A 136 7.39 -1.65 -9.28
C SER A 136 6.33 -2.31 -10.14
N ASP A 137 6.72 -2.75 -11.32
CA ASP A 137 5.83 -3.50 -12.23
C ASP A 137 5.48 -4.88 -11.67
N SER A 138 6.40 -5.47 -10.89
CA SER A 138 6.18 -6.73 -10.17
C SER A 138 5.08 -6.60 -9.13
N ALA A 139 5.16 -5.58 -8.26
CA ALA A 139 4.12 -5.29 -7.28
C ALA A 139 2.79 -4.92 -7.95
N HIS A 140 2.84 -4.13 -9.02
CA HIS A 140 1.66 -3.71 -9.78
C HIS A 140 0.92 -4.91 -10.38
N ARG A 141 1.65 -5.83 -11.02
CA ARG A 141 1.08 -7.06 -11.58
C ARG A 141 0.40 -7.93 -10.51
N ARG A 142 0.99 -8.05 -9.32
CA ARG A 142 0.38 -8.80 -8.20
C ARG A 142 -0.94 -8.19 -7.73
N TRP A 143 -1.06 -6.85 -7.73
CA TRP A 143 -2.34 -6.20 -7.45
C TRP A 143 -3.40 -6.53 -8.49
N TRP A 144 -3.03 -6.47 -9.78
CA TRP A 144 -3.95 -6.79 -10.87
C TRP A 144 -4.40 -8.26 -10.88
N GLN A 145 -3.54 -9.19 -10.45
CA GLN A 145 -3.95 -10.58 -10.22
C GLN A 145 -5.05 -10.69 -9.15
N VAL A 146 -4.94 -9.93 -8.05
CA VAL A 146 -5.99 -9.88 -7.02
C VAL A 146 -7.27 -9.23 -7.55
N TYR A 147 -7.16 -8.15 -8.32
CA TYR A 147 -8.29 -7.50 -8.97
C TYR A 147 -9.03 -8.45 -9.94
N GLU A 148 -8.28 -9.22 -10.73
CA GLU A 148 -8.83 -10.20 -11.67
C GLU A 148 -9.41 -11.44 -10.97
N ALA A 149 -8.96 -11.78 -9.76
CA ALA A 149 -9.61 -12.79 -8.94
C ALA A 149 -10.89 -12.28 -8.26
N MET A 150 -11.04 -10.96 -8.11
CA MET A 150 -12.15 -10.34 -7.41
C MET A 150 -13.50 -10.52 -8.16
N PRO A 151 -14.63 -10.74 -7.44
CA PRO A 151 -15.95 -10.76 -8.04
C PRO A 151 -16.24 -9.52 -8.89
N LYS A 152 -16.80 -9.69 -10.10
CA LYS A 152 -17.06 -8.59 -11.06
C LYS A 152 -17.81 -7.40 -10.44
N ARG A 153 -18.75 -7.65 -9.52
CA ARG A 153 -19.51 -6.61 -8.81
C ARG A 153 -18.66 -5.65 -7.96
N LEU A 154 -17.48 -6.07 -7.53
CA LEU A 154 -16.57 -5.26 -6.72
C LEU A 154 -15.55 -4.51 -7.58
N ARG A 155 -15.25 -5.02 -8.78
CA ARG A 155 -14.28 -4.41 -9.70
C ARG A 155 -14.64 -2.97 -10.12
N GLN A 156 -15.92 -2.62 -10.09
CA GLN A 156 -16.40 -1.26 -10.38
C GLN A 156 -15.85 -0.21 -9.40
N TYR A 157 -15.52 -0.59 -8.17
CA TYR A 157 -14.96 0.34 -7.17
C TYR A 157 -13.51 0.73 -7.47
N CYS A 158 -12.84 0.02 -8.39
CA CYS A 158 -11.50 0.36 -8.90
C CYS A 158 -11.54 0.85 -10.35
N ALA A 159 -12.71 1.30 -10.83
CA ALA A 159 -12.86 1.84 -12.17
C ALA A 159 -12.00 3.10 -12.37
N LEU A 160 -11.61 3.31 -13.62
CA LEU A 160 -10.81 4.47 -14.00
C LEU A 160 -11.73 5.67 -14.20
N THR A 161 -11.53 6.75 -13.44
CA THR A 161 -12.27 8.00 -13.64
C THR A 161 -11.65 8.86 -14.73
N LYS A 162 -12.42 9.78 -15.32
CA LYS A 162 -11.89 10.77 -16.29
C LYS A 162 -10.72 11.58 -15.73
N THR A 163 -10.79 11.96 -14.46
CA THR A 163 -9.72 12.72 -13.77
C THR A 163 -8.45 11.90 -13.64
N MET A 164 -8.57 10.60 -13.30
CA MET A 164 -7.42 9.69 -13.23
C MET A 164 -6.79 9.48 -14.61
N ASP A 165 -7.58 9.22 -15.65
CA ASP A 165 -7.07 9.05 -17.02
C ASP A 165 -6.32 10.30 -17.50
N ALA A 166 -6.89 11.49 -17.31
CA ALA A 166 -6.24 12.75 -17.66
C ALA A 166 -4.90 12.94 -16.93
N ARG A 167 -4.84 12.58 -15.64
CA ARG A 167 -3.60 12.63 -14.86
C ARG A 167 -2.54 11.68 -15.41
N ILE A 168 -2.90 10.43 -15.70
CA ILE A 168 -1.97 9.44 -16.24
C ILE A 168 -1.40 9.93 -17.58
N ARG A 169 -2.28 10.36 -18.50
CA ARG A 169 -1.86 10.88 -19.82
C ARG A 169 -0.92 12.07 -19.71
N LYS A 170 -1.17 12.99 -18.77
CA LYS A 170 -0.32 14.16 -18.51
C LYS A 170 1.09 13.74 -18.07
N TRP A 171 1.21 12.89 -17.05
CA TRP A 171 2.52 12.50 -16.51
C TRP A 171 3.30 11.62 -17.47
N ARG A 172 2.62 10.70 -18.15
CA ARG A 172 3.21 9.91 -19.22
C ARG A 172 3.73 10.78 -20.38
N GLY A 173 3.02 11.85 -20.74
CA GLY A 173 3.47 12.84 -21.72
C GLY A 173 4.74 13.56 -21.28
N LYS A 174 4.79 14.00 -20.01
CA LYS A 174 6.00 14.61 -19.42
C LYS A 174 7.18 13.64 -19.37
N ALA A 175 6.95 12.37 -19.02
CA ALA A 175 7.99 11.34 -19.02
C ALA A 175 8.58 11.13 -20.42
N LYS A 176 7.72 11.16 -21.45
CA LYS A 176 8.14 11.12 -22.86
C LYS A 176 8.97 12.34 -23.26
N GLU A 177 8.51 13.54 -22.93
CA GLU A 177 9.21 14.80 -23.24
C GLU A 177 10.58 14.86 -22.54
N ALA A 178 10.66 14.40 -21.30
CA ALA A 178 11.90 14.28 -20.54
C ALA A 178 12.79 13.12 -21.01
N GLY A 179 12.28 12.23 -21.87
CA GLY A 179 13.03 11.10 -22.39
C GLY A 179 13.49 10.12 -21.31
N LEU A 180 12.65 9.85 -20.30
CA LEU A 180 13.05 9.02 -19.15
C LEU A 180 13.62 7.65 -19.60
N PRO A 181 14.74 7.20 -19.00
CA PRO A 181 15.54 6.08 -19.50
C PRO A 181 14.87 4.71 -19.34
N ASP A 182 13.99 4.57 -18.33
CA ASP A 182 13.20 3.36 -18.07
C ASP A 182 12.18 3.06 -19.18
N LYS A 183 11.82 4.07 -19.99
CA LYS A 183 10.95 3.96 -21.17
C LYS A 183 9.55 3.40 -20.90
N HIS A 184 9.03 3.39 -19.67
CA HIS A 184 7.65 2.93 -19.38
C HIS A 184 6.59 3.76 -20.13
N TRP A 185 6.89 5.03 -20.42
CA TRP A 185 6.08 5.89 -21.27
C TRP A 185 5.91 5.40 -22.73
N LYS A 186 6.64 4.35 -23.15
CA LYS A 186 6.47 3.67 -24.45
C LYS A 186 5.54 2.46 -24.41
N ILE A 187 5.22 1.93 -23.21
CA ILE A 187 4.41 0.70 -23.05
C ILE A 187 3.03 0.86 -23.70
N LYS A 188 2.63 -0.04 -24.61
CA LYS A 188 1.33 0.06 -25.28
C LYS A 188 0.20 -0.20 -24.26
N VAL A 189 -0.60 0.84 -23.99
CA VAL A 189 -1.73 0.77 -23.04
C VAL A 189 -2.89 -0.02 -23.64
N LYS A 190 -3.30 -1.10 -22.96
CA LYS A 190 -4.42 -1.99 -23.31
C LYS A 190 -5.50 -2.05 -22.22
N ASP A 191 -5.32 -1.32 -21.12
CA ASP A 191 -6.28 -1.26 -20.01
C ASP A 191 -7.74 -1.07 -20.48
N PRO A 192 -8.64 -2.04 -20.23
CA PRO A 192 -10.01 -2.01 -20.73
C PRO A 192 -10.84 -0.89 -20.09
N ARG A 193 -10.47 -0.40 -18.90
CA ARG A 193 -11.21 0.64 -18.17
C ARG A 193 -11.22 1.96 -18.94
N ARG A 194 -10.30 2.17 -19.89
CA ARG A 194 -10.25 3.37 -20.75
C ARG A 194 -11.47 3.53 -21.65
N HIS A 195 -12.18 2.44 -21.94
CA HIS A 195 -13.37 2.47 -22.80
C HIS A 195 -14.66 2.78 -22.03
N CYS A 196 -14.64 2.65 -20.70
CA CYS A 196 -15.79 2.90 -19.83
C CYS A 196 -15.33 3.71 -18.60
N LEU A 197 -14.99 4.98 -18.83
CA LEU A 197 -14.60 5.90 -17.76
C LEU A 197 -15.84 6.31 -16.95
N LEU A 198 -15.74 6.19 -15.62
CA LEU A 198 -16.72 6.75 -14.68
C LEU A 198 -16.53 8.25 -14.47
#